data_AF-A0A9E3B9L1-F1
#
_entry.id   AF-A0A9E3B9L1-F1
#
_cell.length_a   1.000
_cell.length_b   1.000
_cell.length_c   1.000
_cell.angle_alpha   90.00
_cell.angle_beta   90.00
_cell.angle_gamma   90.00
#
_symmetry.space_group_name_H-M   'P 1'
#
loop_
_entity.id
_entity.type
_entity.pdbx_description
1 polymer ?
#
loop_
_entity_poly.entity_id
_entity_poly.type
_entity_poly.pdbx_seq_one_letter_code
_entity_poly.pdbx_strand_id
1 'polypeptide(L)'
;MRKGYRDATYVLLAIAPFPVIVFQSYGGEMLLRIYLVTLPMMTFFTAAIFFTPSSQKKTLLLKGAILVTSFVLLGGFFFTRYGNERMDYITPEELAGVRHLYAIAPPNSLFLEAWDGAPWQLQDYEIYNTDSLGEDIPNAIIDGDVNAIIQHIRDQGSPKTYLIITRAERATSEGDGIAPGTLDRLEGDLLKSKKFVQIYSNRDAQIFVFVDPTENSQH
;
A
#
# COMPACT_ATOMS: atom_id res chain seq x y z
N MET A 1 -32.62 -42.33 -10.38
CA MET A 1 -31.80 -41.41 -11.20
C MET A 1 -32.28 -39.99 -10.88
N ARG A 2 -31.56 -39.07 -10.23
CA ARG A 2 -30.33 -38.36 -10.65
C ARG A 2 -29.67 -37.76 -9.39
N LYS A 3 -28.56 -38.32 -8.92
CA LYS A 3 -27.82 -37.87 -7.71
C LYS A 3 -26.48 -37.19 -8.02
N GLY A 4 -26.07 -37.11 -9.29
CA GLY A 4 -24.73 -36.64 -9.69
C GLY A 4 -24.62 -35.18 -10.12
N TYR A 5 -25.72 -34.53 -10.52
CA TYR A 5 -25.66 -33.15 -11.03
C TYR A 5 -25.64 -32.08 -9.93
N ARG A 6 -26.18 -32.37 -8.75
CA ARG A 6 -26.26 -31.39 -7.65
C ARG A 6 -24.92 -31.18 -6.95
N ASP A 7 -24.17 -32.24 -6.68
CA ASP A 7 -22.86 -32.14 -6.01
C ASP A 7 -21.82 -31.40 -6.86
N ALA A 8 -21.82 -31.60 -8.19
CA ALA A 8 -20.90 -30.89 -9.08
C ALA A 8 -21.17 -29.38 -9.12
N THR A 9 -22.44 -28.96 -9.14
CA THR A 9 -22.83 -27.54 -9.07
C THR A 9 -22.39 -26.89 -7.75
N TYR A 10 -22.48 -27.60 -6.63
CA TYR A 10 -22.03 -27.09 -5.33
C TYR A 10 -20.50 -26.97 -5.22
N VAL A 11 -19.76 -27.94 -5.77
CA VAL A 11 -18.29 -27.88 -5.84
C VAL A 11 -17.84 -26.78 -6.80
N LEU A 12 -18.53 -26.61 -7.94
CA LEU A 12 -18.27 -25.51 -8.88
C LEU A 12 -18.56 -24.14 -8.29
N LEU A 13 -19.66 -23.97 -7.53
CA LEU A 13 -19.96 -22.71 -6.82
C LEU A 13 -18.93 -22.42 -5.71
N ALA A 14 -18.43 -23.44 -5.03
CA ALA A 14 -17.38 -23.28 -4.02
C ALA A 14 -16.04 -22.90 -4.65
N ILE A 15 -15.71 -23.42 -5.84
CA ILE A 15 -14.43 -23.16 -6.52
C ILE A 15 -14.48 -21.93 -7.45
N ALA A 16 -15.67 -21.51 -7.89
CA ALA A 16 -15.90 -20.39 -8.81
C ALA A 16 -15.23 -19.05 -8.44
N PRO A 17 -15.10 -18.64 -7.16
CA PRO A 17 -14.44 -17.37 -6.84
C PRO A 17 -12.91 -17.47 -6.77
N PHE A 18 -12.32 -18.67 -6.69
CA PHE A 18 -10.88 -18.84 -6.54
C PHE A 18 -10.04 -18.35 -7.74
N PRO A 19 -10.48 -18.48 -9.01
CA PRO A 19 -9.77 -17.91 -10.14
C PRO A 19 -9.66 -16.38 -10.08
N VAL A 20 -10.59 -15.68 -9.41
CA VAL A 20 -10.58 -14.21 -9.29
C VAL A 20 -9.42 -13.73 -8.42
N ILE A 21 -8.97 -14.56 -7.45
CA ILE A 21 -7.84 -14.27 -6.56
C ILE A 21 -6.51 -14.12 -7.34
N VAL A 22 -6.40 -14.75 -8.52
CA VAL A 22 -5.18 -14.74 -9.32
C VAL A 22 -5.04 -13.45 -10.16
N PHE A 23 -6.13 -12.72 -10.41
CA PHE A 23 -6.15 -11.63 -11.40
C PHE A 23 -6.29 -10.22 -10.82
N GLN A 24 -6.45 -10.05 -9.51
CA GLN A 24 -6.66 -8.75 -8.88
C GLN A 24 -5.82 -8.63 -7.60
N SER A 25 -4.54 -8.30 -7.76
CA SER A 25 -3.66 -7.89 -6.66
C SER A 25 -4.04 -6.47 -6.23
N TYR A 26 -5.16 -6.33 -5.52
CA TYR A 26 -5.50 -5.10 -4.82
C TYR A 26 -5.57 -5.40 -3.34
N GLY A 27 -4.38 -5.35 -2.71
CA GLY A 27 -4.11 -5.13 -1.29
C GLY A 27 -5.13 -5.67 -0.28
N GLY A 28 -5.56 -6.93 -0.37
CA GLY A 28 -6.45 -7.55 0.63
C GLY A 28 -7.89 -6.99 0.71
N GLU A 29 -8.23 -5.88 0.07
CA GLU A 29 -9.57 -5.28 0.10
C GLU A 29 -10.61 -6.18 -0.57
N MET A 30 -10.27 -6.75 -1.72
CA MET A 30 -11.17 -7.67 -2.43
C MET A 30 -11.44 -8.94 -1.62
N LEU A 31 -10.45 -9.43 -0.87
CA LEU A 31 -10.60 -10.59 0.01
C LEU A 31 -11.46 -10.28 1.24
N LEU A 32 -11.35 -9.07 1.80
CA LEU A 32 -12.24 -8.62 2.85
C LEU A 32 -13.69 -8.52 2.36
N ARG A 33 -13.92 -7.93 1.18
CA ARG A 33 -15.24 -7.86 0.56
C ARG A 33 -15.80 -9.26 0.31
N ILE A 34 -15.01 -10.18 -0.22
CA ILE A 34 -15.41 -11.58 -0.43
C ILE A 34 -15.75 -12.24 0.91
N TYR A 35 -14.92 -12.07 1.95
CA TYR A 35 -15.16 -12.64 3.28
C TYR A 35 -16.46 -12.13 3.89
N LEU A 36 -16.66 -10.80 3.95
CA LEU A 36 -17.85 -10.18 4.53
C LEU A 36 -19.13 -10.58 3.79
N VAL A 37 -19.07 -10.69 2.46
CA VAL A 37 -20.21 -11.12 1.63
C VAL A 37 -20.51 -12.62 1.80
N THR A 38 -19.48 -13.45 2.00
CA THR A 38 -19.62 -14.91 2.08
C THR A 38 -20.06 -15.39 3.49
N LEU A 39 -19.74 -14.62 4.53
CA LEU A 39 -20.03 -14.93 5.93
C LEU A 39 -21.49 -15.25 6.28
N PRO A 40 -22.52 -14.48 5.84
CA PRO A 40 -23.92 -14.80 6.12
C PRO A 40 -24.39 -16.11 5.48
N MET A 41 -23.90 -16.44 4.28
CA MET A 41 -24.21 -17.74 3.63
C MET A 41 -23.52 -18.90 4.36
N MET A 42 -22.25 -18.74 4.75
CA MET A 42 -21.52 -19.79 5.48
C MET A 42 -22.12 -20.07 6.86
N THR A 43 -22.56 -19.04 7.58
CA THR A 43 -23.25 -19.21 8.87
C THR A 43 -24.58 -19.92 8.71
N PHE A 44 -25.37 -19.59 7.67
CA PHE A 44 -26.59 -20.30 7.33
C PHE A 44 -26.36 -21.79 7.00
N PHE A 45 -25.38 -22.10 6.13
CA PHE A 45 -25.07 -23.48 5.78
C PHE A 45 -24.50 -24.28 6.96
N THR A 46 -23.70 -23.65 7.82
CA THR A 46 -23.20 -24.26 9.06
C THR A 46 -24.37 -24.61 9.97
N ALA A 47 -25.32 -23.69 10.17
CA ALA A 47 -26.52 -23.94 10.96
C ALA A 47 -27.38 -25.07 10.36
N ALA A 48 -27.61 -25.07 9.04
CA ALA A 48 -28.40 -26.09 8.36
C ALA A 48 -27.84 -27.51 8.52
N ILE A 49 -26.52 -27.65 8.62
CA ILE A 49 -25.84 -28.94 8.87
C ILE A 49 -26.08 -29.44 10.31
N PHE A 50 -26.23 -28.56 11.29
CA PHE A 50 -26.58 -28.95 12.65
C PHE A 50 -28.03 -29.42 12.78
N PHE A 51 -28.94 -28.93 11.92
CA PHE A 51 -30.37 -29.25 11.96
C PHE A 51 -30.83 -30.35 10.98
N THR A 52 -29.95 -30.91 10.13
CA THR A 52 -30.32 -31.96 9.16
C THR A 52 -30.04 -33.38 9.70
N PRO A 53 -31.06 -34.26 9.83
CA PRO A 53 -30.85 -35.64 10.25
C PRO A 53 -30.42 -36.50 9.04
N SER A 54 -29.12 -36.86 8.94
CA SER A 54 -28.66 -37.84 7.93
C SER A 54 -27.33 -38.54 8.26
N SER A 55 -27.20 -39.75 7.72
CA SER A 55 -26.22 -40.84 7.95
C SER A 55 -24.80 -40.41 8.35
N GLN A 56 -24.40 -40.79 9.57
CA GLN A 56 -23.21 -40.36 10.33
C GLN A 56 -21.88 -40.27 9.54
N LYS A 57 -21.60 -41.18 8.59
CA LYS A 57 -20.27 -41.28 7.95
C LYS A 57 -20.02 -40.25 6.84
N LYS A 58 -21.02 -39.94 6.01
CA LYS A 58 -20.89 -38.91 4.94
C LYS A 58 -20.91 -37.50 5.51
N THR A 59 -21.66 -37.30 6.59
CA THR A 59 -21.78 -36.03 7.29
C THR A 59 -20.47 -35.62 7.97
N LEU A 60 -19.67 -36.57 8.46
CA LEU A 60 -18.39 -36.30 9.13
C LEU A 60 -17.30 -35.82 8.15
N LEU A 61 -17.18 -36.46 6.98
CA LEU A 61 -16.24 -36.04 5.94
C LEU A 61 -16.59 -34.65 5.39
N LEU A 62 -17.89 -34.40 5.15
CA LEU A 62 -18.36 -33.10 4.65
C LEU A 62 -18.15 -31.98 5.70
N LYS A 63 -18.45 -32.26 6.98
CA LYS A 63 -18.17 -31.35 8.09
C LYS A 63 -16.68 -31.06 8.22
N GLY A 64 -15.83 -32.09 8.09
CA GLY A 64 -14.38 -31.94 8.11
C GLY A 64 -13.86 -31.09 6.95
N ALA A 65 -14.34 -31.32 5.73
CA ALA A 65 -13.98 -30.53 4.56
C ALA A 65 -14.37 -29.06 4.73
N ILE A 66 -15.59 -28.77 5.18
CA ILE A 66 -16.06 -27.39 5.43
C ILE A 66 -15.22 -26.72 6.52
N LEU A 67 -14.89 -27.43 7.59
CA LEU A 67 -14.09 -26.90 8.69
C LEU A 67 -12.66 -26.59 8.22
N VAL A 68 -12.04 -27.50 7.47
CA VAL A 68 -10.71 -27.26 6.86
C VAL A 68 -10.74 -26.10 5.88
N THR A 69 -11.73 -26.04 4.97
CA THR A 69 -11.88 -24.91 4.05
C THR A 69 -12.09 -23.60 4.82
N SER A 70 -12.87 -23.61 5.90
CA SER A 70 -13.08 -22.43 6.75
C SER A 70 -11.79 -22.00 7.44
N PHE A 71 -10.98 -22.94 7.95
CA PHE A 71 -9.68 -22.64 8.55
C PHE A 71 -8.64 -22.17 7.52
N VAL A 72 -8.65 -22.71 6.30
CA VAL A 72 -7.78 -22.24 5.21
C VAL A 72 -8.17 -20.83 4.78
N LEU A 73 -9.48 -20.55 4.66
CA LEU A 73 -9.99 -19.20 4.36
C LEU A 73 -9.68 -18.21 5.48
N LEU A 74 -9.82 -18.63 6.76
CA LEU A 74 -9.44 -17.81 7.92
C LEU A 74 -7.94 -17.56 7.96
N GLY A 75 -7.11 -18.58 7.76
CA GLY A 75 -5.65 -18.44 7.73
C GLY A 75 -5.18 -17.53 6.59
N GLY A 76 -5.75 -17.68 5.39
CA GLY A 76 -5.52 -16.79 4.26
C GLY A 76 -5.94 -15.35 4.58
N PHE A 77 -7.10 -15.16 5.21
CA PHE A 77 -7.59 -13.84 5.65
C PHE A 77 -6.63 -13.14 6.61
N PHE A 78 -6.11 -13.85 7.62
CA PHE A 78 -5.14 -13.26 8.56
C PHE A 78 -3.82 -12.90 7.86
N PHE A 79 -3.32 -13.76 6.96
CA PHE A 79 -2.08 -13.48 6.23
C PHE A 79 -2.21 -12.24 5.32
N THR A 80 -3.34 -12.09 4.62
CA THR A 80 -3.55 -10.97 3.70
C THR A 80 -3.97 -9.68 4.41
N ARG A 81 -4.67 -9.76 5.54
CA ARG A 81 -5.15 -8.58 6.29
C ARG A 81 -4.06 -7.94 7.15
N TYR A 82 -3.17 -8.74 7.73
CA TYR A 82 -2.07 -8.22 8.55
C TYR A 82 -0.83 -7.84 7.73
N GLY A 83 -0.77 -8.22 6.44
CA GLY A 83 0.35 -7.87 5.56
C GLY A 83 0.49 -6.36 5.30
N ASN A 84 -0.63 -5.63 5.25
CA ASN A 84 -0.66 -4.22 4.87
C ASN A 84 -0.61 -3.23 6.06
N GLU A 85 -0.60 -3.71 7.31
CA GLU A 85 -0.57 -2.84 8.49
C GLU A 85 0.66 -1.92 8.51
N ARG A 86 1.77 -2.35 7.89
CA ARG A 86 2.97 -1.51 7.79
C ARG A 86 2.77 -0.28 6.89
N MET A 87 1.91 -0.36 5.87
CA MET A 87 1.61 0.75 4.95
C MET A 87 0.56 1.68 5.54
N ASP A 88 -0.51 1.11 6.11
CA ASP A 88 -1.69 1.87 6.56
C ASP A 88 -1.49 2.58 7.91
N TYR A 89 -0.48 2.18 8.69
CA TYR A 89 -0.20 2.76 9.99
C TYR A 89 0.70 4.00 9.84
N ILE A 90 0.23 5.17 10.30
CA ILE A 90 1.08 6.38 10.36
C ILE A 90 1.63 6.52 11.77
N THR A 91 2.96 6.52 11.90
CA THR A 91 3.59 6.68 13.22
C THR A 91 3.56 8.15 13.68
N PRO A 92 3.66 8.41 15.00
CA PRO A 92 3.84 9.75 15.53
C PRO A 92 5.07 10.47 14.94
N GLU A 93 6.12 9.73 14.63
CA GLU A 93 7.35 10.24 14.02
C GLU A 93 7.15 10.66 12.55
N GLU A 94 6.39 9.89 11.77
CA GLU A 94 5.98 10.28 10.40
C GLU A 94 5.17 11.57 10.43
N LEU A 95 4.18 11.62 11.33
CA LEU A 95 3.34 12.81 11.53
C LEU A 95 4.16 14.03 11.99
N ALA A 96 5.17 13.83 12.84
CA ALA A 96 6.06 14.92 13.28
C ALA A 96 6.88 15.49 12.12
N GLY A 97 7.33 14.64 11.19
CA GLY A 97 8.02 15.05 9.97
C GLY A 97 7.10 15.89 9.07
N VAL A 98 5.91 15.39 8.76
CA VAL A 98 4.94 16.12 7.92
C VAL A 98 4.57 17.47 8.55
N ARG A 99 4.28 17.52 9.85
CA ARG A 99 4.00 18.79 10.55
C ARG A 99 5.17 19.77 10.48
N HIS A 100 6.40 19.25 10.57
CA HIS A 100 7.58 20.08 10.40
C HIS A 100 7.67 20.66 8.99
N LEU A 101 7.39 19.86 7.95
CA LEU A 101 7.35 20.31 6.57
C LEU A 101 6.34 21.46 6.37
N TYR A 102 5.10 21.29 6.85
CA TYR A 102 4.08 22.34 6.77
C TYR A 102 4.48 23.62 7.53
N ALA A 103 5.20 23.50 8.65
CA ALA A 103 5.61 24.66 9.44
C ALA A 103 6.70 25.53 8.76
N ILE A 104 7.49 24.95 7.84
CA ILE A 104 8.63 25.63 7.22
C ILE A 104 8.43 25.96 5.73
N ALA A 105 7.50 25.27 5.07
CA ALA A 105 7.28 25.41 3.64
C ALA A 105 6.46 26.67 3.32
N PRO A 106 6.97 27.60 2.49
CA PRO A 106 6.19 28.74 2.05
C PRO A 106 5.02 28.30 1.15
N PRO A 107 3.94 29.09 1.05
CA PRO A 107 2.86 28.82 0.10
C PRO A 107 3.36 28.68 -1.34
N ASN A 108 2.67 27.86 -2.14
CA ASN A 108 3.02 27.47 -3.50
C ASN A 108 4.32 26.66 -3.63
N SER A 109 4.79 26.05 -2.53
CA SER A 109 5.85 25.05 -2.62
C SER A 109 5.32 23.75 -3.21
N LEU A 110 6.21 23.00 -3.86
CA LEU A 110 5.97 21.64 -4.31
C LEU A 110 6.40 20.64 -3.24
N PHE A 111 5.50 19.76 -2.86
CA PHE A 111 5.76 18.59 -2.02
C PHE A 111 5.83 17.35 -2.92
N LEU A 112 6.96 16.66 -2.87
CA LEU A 112 7.20 15.41 -3.56
C LEU A 112 7.30 14.28 -2.55
N GLU A 113 6.64 13.18 -2.85
CA GLU A 113 6.81 11.90 -2.15
C GLU A 113 7.68 11.01 -3.05
N ALA A 114 8.51 10.19 -2.43
CA ALA A 114 9.36 9.27 -3.19
C ALA A 114 8.57 8.04 -3.67
N TRP A 115 7.56 7.64 -2.91
CA TRP A 115 6.61 6.58 -3.28
C TRP A 115 5.23 6.89 -2.72
N ASP A 116 4.21 6.10 -3.07
CA ASP A 116 2.86 6.27 -2.53
C ASP A 116 2.81 5.98 -1.01
N GLY A 117 2.03 6.79 -0.28
CA GLY A 117 1.77 6.63 1.15
C GLY A 117 2.28 7.75 2.05
N ALA A 118 2.72 8.89 1.51
CA ALA A 118 3.10 10.03 2.36
C ALA A 118 1.86 10.59 3.10
N PRO A 119 1.90 10.78 4.43
CA PRO A 119 0.75 11.24 5.21
C PRO A 119 0.57 12.76 5.15
N TRP A 120 0.54 13.33 3.95
CA TRP A 120 0.32 14.76 3.70
C TRP A 120 -1.15 15.08 3.40
N GLN A 121 -1.44 16.31 2.93
CA GLN A 121 -2.79 16.88 2.84
C GLN A 121 -3.48 17.03 4.21
N LEU A 122 -2.68 17.23 5.26
CA LEU A 122 -3.15 17.37 6.63
C LEU A 122 -3.85 18.73 6.87
N GLN A 123 -3.35 19.78 6.23
CA GLN A 123 -3.79 21.16 6.42
C GLN A 123 -3.52 22.01 5.17
N ASP A 124 -4.42 22.96 4.88
CA ASP A 124 -4.29 24.01 3.85
C ASP A 124 -3.77 23.46 2.50
N TYR A 125 -4.25 22.30 2.06
CA TYR A 125 -3.70 21.60 0.89
C TYR A 125 -3.87 22.38 -0.42
N GLU A 126 -4.83 23.30 -0.47
CA GLU A 126 -5.11 24.16 -1.61
C GLU A 126 -4.00 25.16 -1.94
N ILE A 127 -3.04 25.39 -1.02
CA ILE A 127 -1.93 26.33 -1.23
C ILE A 127 -0.62 25.63 -1.61
N TYR A 128 -0.60 24.30 -1.68
CA TYR A 128 0.59 23.50 -2.01
C TYR A 128 0.34 22.64 -3.25
N ASN A 129 1.38 22.45 -4.05
CA ASN A 129 1.37 21.46 -5.12
C ASN A 129 1.90 20.15 -4.55
N THR A 130 1.23 19.03 -4.79
CA THR A 130 1.68 17.69 -4.37
C THR A 130 1.86 16.82 -5.59
N ASP A 131 2.93 16.06 -5.65
CA ASP A 131 3.20 15.14 -6.75
C ASP A 131 4.00 13.92 -6.29
N SER A 132 3.86 12.80 -7.00
CA SER A 132 4.41 11.50 -6.64
C SER A 132 5.46 11.03 -7.62
N LEU A 133 6.72 10.92 -7.18
CA LEU A 133 7.79 10.39 -8.02
C LEU A 133 7.57 8.90 -8.36
N GLY A 134 6.90 8.16 -7.46
CA GLY A 134 6.56 6.76 -7.67
C GLY A 134 5.49 6.56 -8.75
N GLU A 135 4.58 7.51 -8.93
CA GLU A 135 3.56 7.48 -9.99
C GLU A 135 4.12 7.98 -11.33
N ASP A 136 4.79 9.13 -11.31
CA ASP A 136 5.20 9.82 -12.53
C ASP A 136 6.49 9.26 -13.16
N ILE A 137 7.50 8.98 -12.33
CA ILE A 137 8.83 8.55 -12.78
C ILE A 137 9.40 7.38 -11.93
N PRO A 138 8.67 6.26 -11.79
CA PRO A 138 9.07 5.14 -10.92
C PRO A 138 10.47 4.60 -11.23
N ASN A 139 10.85 4.56 -12.51
CA ASN A 139 12.18 4.08 -12.92
C ASN A 139 13.31 4.95 -12.37
N ALA A 140 13.11 6.27 -12.23
CA ALA A 140 14.12 7.15 -11.64
C ALA A 140 14.38 6.82 -10.17
N ILE A 141 13.35 6.40 -9.44
CA ILE A 141 13.47 5.95 -8.05
C ILE A 141 14.16 4.59 -7.96
N ILE A 142 13.76 3.65 -8.82
CA ILE A 142 14.29 2.27 -8.84
C ILE A 142 15.78 2.25 -9.23
N ASP A 143 16.13 3.01 -10.27
CA ASP A 143 17.49 3.07 -10.81
C ASP A 143 18.38 4.07 -10.05
N GLY A 144 17.81 4.91 -9.19
CA GLY A 144 18.52 5.98 -8.47
C GLY A 144 18.94 7.14 -9.39
N ASP A 145 18.18 7.41 -10.46
CA ASP A 145 18.45 8.50 -11.39
C ASP A 145 17.99 9.86 -10.83
N VAL A 146 18.87 10.44 -10.01
CA VAL A 146 18.65 11.77 -9.43
C VAL A 146 18.55 12.86 -10.51
N ASN A 147 19.16 12.70 -11.68
CA ASN A 147 19.05 13.71 -12.72
C ASN A 147 17.64 13.75 -13.32
N ALA A 148 17.00 12.59 -13.52
CA ALA A 148 15.61 12.52 -13.95
C ALA A 148 14.68 13.20 -12.93
N ILE A 149 14.89 12.98 -11.62
CA ILE A 149 14.14 13.66 -10.55
C ILE A 149 14.33 15.19 -10.64
N ILE A 150 15.56 15.66 -10.86
CA ILE A 150 15.85 17.10 -10.99
C ILE A 150 15.16 17.70 -12.22
N GLN A 151 15.13 16.99 -13.35
CA GLN A 151 14.43 17.46 -14.55
C GLN A 151 12.92 17.54 -14.28
N HIS A 152 12.34 16.53 -13.65
CA HIS A 152 10.93 16.52 -13.26
C HIS A 152 10.57 17.72 -12.37
N ILE A 153 11.40 18.02 -11.37
CA ILE A 153 11.23 19.19 -10.50
C ILE A 153 11.27 20.51 -11.30
N ARG A 154 12.17 20.60 -12.29
CA ARG A 154 12.32 21.81 -13.11
C ARG A 154 11.15 22.01 -14.06
N ASP A 155 10.60 20.93 -14.60
CA ASP A 155 9.44 20.98 -15.50
C ASP A 155 8.18 21.48 -14.77
N GLN A 156 8.08 21.24 -13.46
CA GLN A 156 7.02 21.79 -12.62
C GLN A 156 7.14 23.30 -12.37
N GLY A 157 8.35 23.87 -12.47
CA GLY A 157 8.58 25.31 -12.32
C GLY A 157 8.26 25.90 -10.93
N SER A 158 8.20 25.06 -9.89
CA SER A 158 7.89 25.51 -8.53
C SER A 158 9.08 26.22 -7.87
N PRO A 159 8.86 27.32 -7.12
CA PRO A 159 9.93 28.14 -6.54
C PRO A 159 10.68 27.42 -5.40
N LYS A 160 10.01 26.52 -4.67
CA LYS A 160 10.64 25.65 -3.69
C LYS A 160 10.05 24.26 -3.77
N THR A 161 10.93 23.27 -3.68
CA THR A 161 10.54 21.86 -3.75
C THR A 161 11.11 21.10 -2.56
N TYR A 162 10.23 20.37 -1.89
CA TYR A 162 10.55 19.53 -0.75
C TYR A 162 10.20 18.09 -1.09
N LEU A 163 11.16 17.19 -0.92
CA LEU A 163 10.97 15.75 -1.06
C LEU A 163 10.89 15.14 0.34
N ILE A 164 9.82 14.41 0.62
CA ILE A 164 9.67 13.62 1.84
C ILE A 164 9.81 12.13 1.51
N ILE A 165 10.45 11.39 2.42
CA ILE A 165 10.53 9.94 2.39
C ILE A 165 10.13 9.44 3.77
N THR A 166 9.12 8.58 3.82
CA THR A 166 8.56 8.05 5.08
C THR A 166 8.68 6.52 5.19
N ARG A 167 8.41 6.01 6.39
CA ARG A 167 8.38 4.57 6.66
C ARG A 167 7.23 3.87 5.93
N ALA A 168 6.07 4.52 5.82
CA ALA A 168 4.91 4.05 5.07
C ALA A 168 5.27 3.86 3.59
N GLU A 169 5.90 4.86 2.95
CA GLU A 169 6.37 4.77 1.55
C GLU A 169 7.33 3.60 1.32
N ARG A 170 8.24 3.34 2.27
CA ARG A 170 9.12 2.16 2.22
C ARG A 170 8.33 0.86 2.28
N ALA A 171 7.32 0.79 3.16
CA ALA A 171 6.47 -0.38 3.26
C ALA A 171 5.63 -0.58 1.99
N THR A 172 5.10 0.49 1.42
CA THR A 172 4.30 0.48 0.18
C THR A 172 5.14 0.00 -0.99
N SER A 173 6.32 0.61 -1.21
CA SER A 173 7.23 0.19 -2.28
C SER A 173 7.67 -1.28 -2.16
N GLU A 174 7.98 -1.76 -0.96
CA GLU A 174 8.27 -3.18 -0.72
C GLU A 174 7.09 -4.09 -1.09
N GLY A 175 5.85 -3.67 -0.78
CA GLY A 175 4.64 -4.41 -1.12
C GLY A 175 4.30 -4.42 -2.60
N ASP A 176 4.65 -3.35 -3.32
CA ASP A 176 4.52 -3.23 -4.77
C ASP A 176 5.59 -4.05 -5.53
N GLY A 177 6.51 -4.69 -4.80
CA GLY A 177 7.54 -5.56 -5.36
C GLY A 177 8.86 -4.84 -5.64
N ILE A 178 9.04 -3.62 -5.17
CA ILE A 178 10.31 -2.90 -5.23
C ILE A 178 11.28 -3.50 -4.21
N ALA A 179 12.56 -3.61 -4.58
CA ALA A 179 13.57 -4.21 -3.72
C ALA A 179 13.70 -3.43 -2.40
N PRO A 180 13.77 -4.12 -1.24
CA PRO A 180 14.00 -3.48 0.05
C PRO A 180 15.23 -2.57 0.03
N GLY A 181 15.13 -1.42 0.69
CA GLY A 181 16.20 -0.41 0.74
C GLY A 181 16.41 0.39 -0.55
N THR A 182 15.50 0.34 -1.51
CA THR A 182 15.55 1.22 -2.70
C THR A 182 15.46 2.70 -2.31
N LEU A 183 14.53 3.06 -1.42
CA LEU A 183 14.43 4.44 -0.92
C LEU A 183 15.63 4.86 -0.05
N ASP A 184 16.26 3.92 0.70
CA ASP A 184 17.50 4.21 1.44
C ASP A 184 18.67 4.55 0.50
N ARG A 185 18.76 3.84 -0.63
CA ARG A 185 19.75 4.13 -1.66
C ARG A 185 19.49 5.49 -2.29
N LEU A 186 18.23 5.78 -2.62
CA LEU A 186 17.82 7.06 -3.17
C LEU A 186 18.23 8.22 -2.25
N GLU A 187 18.00 8.13 -0.94
CA GLU A 187 18.46 9.15 0.03
C GLU A 187 19.96 9.42 -0.07
N GLY A 188 20.75 8.34 -0.12
CA GLY A 188 22.19 8.45 -0.28
C GLY A 188 22.58 9.15 -1.58
N ASP A 189 21.88 8.87 -2.67
CA ASP A 189 22.18 9.43 -3.99
C ASP A 189 21.72 10.89 -4.11
N LEU A 190 20.57 11.24 -3.52
CA LEU A 190 20.10 12.63 -3.37
C LEU A 190 21.14 13.47 -2.62
N LEU A 191 21.66 12.97 -1.50
CA LEU A 191 22.70 13.66 -0.72
C LEU A 191 24.03 13.79 -1.49
N LYS A 192 24.45 12.73 -2.20
CA LYS A 192 25.67 12.76 -3.02
C LYS A 192 25.60 13.78 -4.16
N SER A 193 24.40 14.04 -4.71
CA SER A 193 24.20 15.00 -5.80
C SER A 193 24.57 16.44 -5.40
N LYS A 194 24.53 16.76 -4.09
CA LYS A 194 24.66 18.13 -3.55
C LYS A 194 23.59 19.12 -4.07
N LYS A 195 22.55 18.61 -4.73
CA LYS A 195 21.37 19.37 -5.18
C LYS A 195 20.20 19.24 -4.21
N PHE A 196 20.32 18.34 -3.24
CA PHE A 196 19.36 18.17 -2.17
C PHE A 196 20.06 18.35 -0.83
N VAL A 197 19.44 19.11 0.06
CA VAL A 197 19.90 19.29 1.44
C VAL A 197 18.88 18.66 2.36
N GLN A 198 19.32 17.76 3.24
CA GLN A 198 18.44 17.22 4.28
C GLN A 198 18.20 18.27 5.35
N ILE A 199 16.94 18.65 5.53
CA ILE A 199 16.53 19.68 6.49
C ILE A 199 15.88 19.08 7.74
N TYR A 200 15.43 17.83 7.64
CA TYR A 200 14.83 17.10 8.75
C TYR A 200 15.13 15.62 8.64
N SER A 201 15.33 14.99 9.79
CA SER A 201 15.55 13.56 9.92
C SER A 201 15.04 13.08 11.27
N ASN A 202 14.19 12.06 11.25
CA ASN A 202 13.91 11.26 12.43
C ASN A 202 13.88 9.77 12.04
N ARG A 203 13.38 8.91 12.93
CA ARG A 203 13.34 7.46 12.69
C ARG A 203 12.52 7.07 11.46
N ASP A 204 11.39 7.74 11.24
CA ASP A 204 10.38 7.29 10.29
C ASP A 204 10.10 8.30 9.15
N ALA A 205 10.75 9.48 9.16
CA ALA A 205 10.62 10.51 8.12
C ALA A 205 11.94 11.27 7.86
N GLN A 206 12.24 11.45 6.58
CA GLN A 206 13.37 12.21 6.07
C GLN A 206 12.84 13.27 5.10
N ILE A 207 13.30 14.52 5.24
CA ILE A 207 12.88 15.63 4.36
C ILE A 207 14.11 16.28 3.75
N PHE A 208 14.05 16.44 2.44
CA PHE A 208 15.08 17.07 1.62
C PHE A 208 14.49 18.31 0.93
N VAL A 209 15.27 19.37 0.84
CA VAL A 209 14.94 20.53 0.00
C VAL A 209 15.83 20.53 -1.23
N PHE A 210 15.23 20.73 -2.39
CA PHE A 210 15.97 20.94 -3.63
C PHE A 210 16.61 22.34 -3.61
N VAL A 211 17.91 22.40 -3.87
CA VAL A 211 18.68 23.64 -3.94
C VAL A 211 19.27 23.78 -5.34
N ASP A 212 18.73 24.69 -6.16
CA ASP A 212 19.37 25.03 -7.42
C ASP A 212 20.44 26.11 -7.18
N PRO A 213 21.73 25.85 -7.49
CA PRO A 213 22.79 26.85 -7.34
C PRO A 213 22.57 28.14 -8.14
N THR A 214 21.65 28.15 -9.11
CA THR A 214 21.33 29.31 -9.94
C THR A 214 20.45 30.34 -9.22
N GLU A 215 19.74 29.97 -8.15
CA GLU A 215 18.87 30.91 -7.41
C GLU A 215 19.62 31.80 -6.40
N ASN A 216 20.77 31.36 -5.89
CA ASN A 216 21.55 32.10 -4.88
C ASN A 216 22.36 33.30 -5.43
N SER A 217 22.09 33.75 -6.66
CA SER A 217 22.79 34.89 -7.28
C SER A 217 21.98 36.19 -7.34
N GLN A 218 20.81 36.28 -6.68
CA GLN A 218 19.96 37.48 -6.74
C GLN A 218 19.51 38.08 -5.39
N HIS A 219 20.18 37.78 -4.28
CA HIS A 219 19.99 38.52 -3.02
C HIS A 219 21.30 39.07 -2.46
#